data_AF-A0A920VIV5-F1
#
_entry.id   AF-A0A920VIV5-F1
#
_cell.length_a   1.000
_cell.length_b   1.000
_cell.length_c   1.000
_cell.angle_alpha   90.00
_cell.angle_beta   90.00
_cell.angle_gamma   90.00
#
_symmetry.space_group_name_H-M   'P 1'
#
loop_
_entity.id
_entity.type
_entity.pdbx_description
1 polymer ?
#
loop_
_entity_poly.entity_id
_entity_poly.type
_entity_poly.pdbx_seq_one_letter_code
_entity_poly.pdbx_strand_id
1 'polypeptide(L)'
;MILEPGQASLHHGHLFHASGPNTTDQRRVAAAIRFISTSMRQETGDRTLVTLVSGEDHYGHFTVTGPPRDRLVEEDFELCPRDAAIKRQILYVGAEGKIGKRHAATHGAY
;
A
#
# COMPACT_ATOMS: atom_id res chain seq x y z
N MET A 1 -4.82 7.96 -17.36
CA MET A 1 -4.34 9.22 -16.76
C MET A 1 -2.82 9.27 -16.96
N ILE A 2 -2.30 10.38 -17.47
CA ILE A 2 -0.87 10.61 -17.70
C ILE A 2 -0.40 11.64 -16.67
N LEU A 3 0.74 11.40 -16.03
CA LEU A 3 1.33 12.25 -15.00
C LEU A 3 2.82 12.46 -15.31
N GLU A 4 3.30 13.67 -15.04
CA GLU A 4 4.73 13.99 -15.03
C GLU A 4 5.37 13.60 -13.69
N PRO A 5 6.71 13.41 -13.62
CA PRO A 5 7.41 13.20 -12.36
C PRO A 5 7.08 14.30 -11.35
N GLY A 6 6.65 13.89 -10.15
CA GLY A 6 6.24 14.81 -9.07
C GLY A 6 4.75 15.16 -9.04
N GLN A 7 3.99 14.85 -10.09
CA GLN A 7 2.54 14.98 -10.07
C GLN A 7 1.88 13.80 -9.35
N ALA A 8 0.68 14.04 -8.83
CA ALA A 8 -0.11 13.04 -8.14
C ALA A 8 -1.55 13.04 -8.65
N SER A 9 -2.23 11.90 -8.46
CA SER A 9 -3.67 11.79 -8.62
C SER A 9 -4.30 11.35 -7.31
N LEU A 10 -5.44 11.95 -6.97
CA LEU A 10 -6.25 11.56 -5.83
C LEU A 10 -7.51 10.86 -6.36
N HIS A 11 -7.80 9.68 -5.83
CA HIS A 11 -8.99 8.94 -6.18
C HIS A 11 -9.52 8.18 -4.97
N HIS A 12 -10.82 7.92 -4.98
CA HIS A 12 -11.45 7.08 -3.98
C HIS A 12 -10.93 5.65 -4.07
N GLY A 13 -10.75 4.96 -2.93
CA GLY A 13 -10.20 3.60 -2.90
C GLY A 13 -11.03 2.55 -3.66
N HIS A 14 -12.33 2.83 -3.86
CA HIS A 14 -13.25 2.00 -4.65
C HIS A 14 -13.48 2.47 -6.08
N LEU A 15 -12.77 3.51 -6.55
CA LEU A 15 -12.88 3.93 -7.94
C LEU A 15 -12.41 2.79 -8.85
N PHE A 16 -13.22 2.35 -9.80
CA PHE A 16 -12.78 1.38 -10.81
C PHE A 16 -11.62 1.96 -11.61
N HIS A 17 -10.49 1.27 -11.62
CA HIS A 17 -9.31 1.68 -12.36
C HIS A 17 -8.53 0.46 -12.85
N ALA A 18 -7.77 0.66 -13.92
CA ALA A 18 -6.88 -0.34 -14.49
C ALA A 18 -5.61 0.34 -15.01
N SER A 19 -4.55 -0.44 -15.16
CA SER A 19 -3.34 0.00 -15.86
C SER A 19 -3.05 -0.93 -17.04
N GLY A 20 -2.85 -0.36 -18.21
CA GLY A 20 -2.39 -1.10 -19.38
C GLY A 20 -0.95 -1.62 -19.23
N PRO A 21 -0.52 -2.55 -20.11
CA PRO A 21 0.84 -3.06 -20.12
C PRO A 21 1.85 -1.94 -20.34
N ASN A 22 3.05 -2.10 -19.78
CA ASN A 22 4.18 -1.22 -20.10
C ASN A 22 4.85 -1.74 -21.38
N THR A 23 4.80 -0.96 -22.46
CA THR A 23 5.36 -1.30 -23.77
C THR A 23 6.70 -0.60 -24.06
N THR A 24 7.33 -0.03 -23.03
CA THR A 24 8.60 0.71 -23.12
C THR A 24 9.72 -0.04 -22.41
N ASP A 25 10.97 0.33 -22.70
CA ASP A 25 12.18 -0.16 -22.01
C ASP A 25 12.40 0.49 -20.63
N GLN A 26 11.63 1.54 -20.31
CA GLN A 26 11.72 2.26 -19.05
C GLN A 26 10.69 1.79 -18.01
N ARG A 27 11.07 1.79 -16.73
CA ARG A 27 10.17 1.42 -15.63
C ARG A 27 9.22 2.57 -15.30
N ARG A 28 7.91 2.29 -15.24
CA ARG A 28 6.92 3.17 -14.62
C ARG A 28 6.82 2.88 -13.12
N VAL A 29 7.31 3.79 -12.28
CA VAL A 29 7.29 3.67 -10.81
C VAL A 29 6.33 4.70 -10.22
N ALA A 30 5.48 4.28 -9.30
CA ALA A 30 4.56 5.16 -8.58
C ALA A 30 4.51 4.76 -7.10
N ALA A 31 4.38 5.74 -6.21
CA ALA A 31 4.12 5.53 -4.79
C ALA A 31 2.63 5.80 -4.50
N ALA A 32 1.96 4.86 -3.86
CA ALA A 32 0.56 5.01 -3.47
C ALA A 32 0.45 5.31 -1.97
N ILE A 33 -0.06 6.49 -1.63
CA ILE A 33 -0.37 6.90 -0.26
C ILE A 33 -1.88 6.80 -0.07
N ARG A 34 -2.33 6.13 0.99
CA ARG A 34 -3.75 5.99 1.33
C ARG A 34 -4.04 6.83 2.56
N PHE A 35 -4.96 7.79 2.42
CA PHE A 35 -5.49 8.57 3.52
C PHE A 35 -6.81 7.95 4.01
N ILE A 36 -6.96 7.89 5.33
CA ILE A 36 -8.16 7.39 6.00
C ILE A 36 -8.50 8.33 7.16
N SER A 37 -9.78 8.36 7.55
CA SER A 37 -10.21 9.05 8.75
C SER A 37 -9.85 8.24 10.00
N THR A 38 -9.57 8.91 11.12
CA THR A 38 -9.33 8.27 12.42
C THR A 38 -10.52 7.45 12.91
N SER A 39 -11.73 7.79 12.46
CA SER A 39 -12.97 7.06 12.75
C SER A 39 -13.14 5.74 11.98
N MET A 40 -12.32 5.48 10.97
CA MET A 40 -12.34 4.20 10.24
C MET A 40 -11.72 3.08 11.09
N ARG A 41 -12.11 1.83 10.84
CA ARG A 41 -11.51 0.64 11.48
C ARG A 41 -11.58 -0.58 10.58
N GLN A 42 -10.70 -1.54 10.81
CA GLN A 42 -10.80 -2.86 10.19
C GLN A 42 -11.98 -3.62 10.80
N GLU A 43 -12.72 -4.37 9.99
CA GLU A 43 -13.82 -5.22 10.47
C GLU A 43 -13.33 -6.35 11.37
N THR A 44 -12.10 -6.82 11.14
CA THR A 44 -11.44 -7.86 11.94
C THR A 44 -11.02 -7.39 13.34
N GLY A 45 -11.01 -6.07 13.58
CA GLY A 45 -10.48 -5.47 14.80
C GLY A 45 -8.95 -5.33 14.82
N ASP A 46 -8.26 -5.79 13.78
CA ASP A 46 -6.80 -5.63 13.65
C ASP A 46 -6.39 -4.16 13.54
N ARG A 47 -5.24 -3.82 14.13
CA ARG A 47 -4.70 -2.46 14.16
C ARG A 47 -3.48 -2.33 13.26
N THR A 48 -3.71 -1.99 11.99
CA THR A 48 -2.61 -1.73 11.04
C THR A 48 -1.78 -0.52 11.46
N LEU A 49 -0.53 -0.49 11.01
CA LEU A 49 0.38 0.62 11.25
C LEU A 49 0.00 1.82 10.37
N VAL A 50 -0.12 3.00 10.99
CA VAL A 50 -0.42 4.28 10.31
C VAL A 50 0.39 5.42 10.92
N THR A 51 0.47 6.53 10.20
CA THR A 51 0.98 7.80 10.74
C THR A 51 -0.16 8.81 10.78
N LEU A 52 -0.35 9.48 11.92
CA LEU A 52 -1.26 10.62 12.03
C LEU A 52 -0.61 11.82 11.36
N VAL A 53 -1.19 12.28 10.25
CA VAL A 53 -0.62 13.38 9.44
C VAL A 53 -1.37 14.71 9.60
N SER A 54 -2.56 14.71 10.21
CA SER A 54 -3.36 15.90 10.46
C SER A 54 -4.43 15.62 11.52
N GLY A 55 -4.74 16.62 12.35
CA GLY A 55 -5.77 16.54 13.38
C GLY A 55 -5.40 15.70 14.59
N GLU A 56 -6.41 15.10 15.23
CA GLU A 56 -6.30 14.31 16.45
C GLU A 56 -7.01 12.95 16.30
N ASP A 57 -6.52 11.92 16.98
CA ASP A 57 -7.16 10.60 17.05
C ASP A 57 -7.80 10.38 18.43
N HIS A 58 -9.13 10.26 18.45
CA HIS A 58 -9.92 9.94 19.65
C HIS A 58 -10.47 8.50 19.63
N TYR A 59 -10.15 7.69 18.63
CA TYR A 59 -10.75 6.37 18.40
C TYR A 59 -9.80 5.21 18.71
N GLY A 60 -8.49 5.37 18.47
CA GLY A 60 -7.50 4.34 18.78
C GLY A 60 -7.70 3.04 17.98
N HIS A 61 -8.17 3.16 16.74
CA HIS A 61 -8.43 2.03 15.84
C HIS A 61 -7.19 1.54 15.08
N PHE A 62 -6.06 2.21 15.21
CA PHE A 62 -4.82 1.91 14.49
C PHE A 62 -3.61 1.88 15.43
N THR A 63 -2.53 1.24 14.98
CA THR A 63 -1.22 1.37 15.63
C THR A 63 -0.54 2.61 15.05
N VAL A 64 -0.52 3.71 15.80
CA VAL A 64 0.07 4.97 15.33
C VAL A 64 1.58 4.93 15.55
N THR A 65 2.35 5.17 14.49
CA THR A 65 3.80 5.38 14.53
C THR A 65 4.15 6.81 14.19
N GLY A 66 5.22 7.31 14.82
CA GLY A 66 5.86 8.56 14.44
C GLY A 66 6.60 8.45 13.10
N PRO A 67 7.21 9.55 12.63
CA PRO A 67 8.11 9.52 11.49
C PRO A 67 9.29 8.56 11.76
N PRO A 68 9.95 8.05 10.69
CA PRO A 68 11.18 7.28 10.84
C PRO A 68 12.22 8.03 11.68
N ARG A 69 12.97 7.31 12.51
CA ARG A 69 13.98 7.88 13.40
C ARG A 69 15.20 8.38 12.64
N ASP A 70 15.65 7.64 11.63
CA ASP A 70 16.72 8.05 10.70
C ASP A 70 16.68 7.18 9.43
N ARG A 71 17.60 7.40 8.51
CA ARG A 71 17.74 6.67 7.25
C ARG A 71 18.09 5.20 7.51
N LEU A 72 17.14 4.33 7.17
CA LEU A 72 17.33 2.88 7.09
C LEU A 72 17.77 2.23 8.42
N VAL A 73 17.26 2.72 9.55
CA VAL A 73 17.55 2.13 10.87
C VAL A 73 16.74 0.85 11.09
N GLU A 74 17.38 -0.16 11.67
CA GLU A 74 16.81 -1.51 11.78
C GLU A 74 15.50 -1.53 12.55
N GLU A 75 15.38 -0.78 13.64
CA GLU A 75 14.19 -0.88 14.48
C GLU A 75 12.94 -0.22 13.83
N ASP A 76 13.11 0.64 12.82
CA ASP A 76 11.98 1.12 11.99
C ASP A 76 11.58 0.05 10.97
N PHE A 77 12.55 -0.75 10.49
CA PHE A 77 12.28 -1.89 9.62
C PHE A 77 11.56 -3.02 10.34
N GLU A 78 11.83 -3.25 11.63
CA GLU A 78 11.14 -4.29 12.41
C GLU A 78 9.61 -4.12 12.45
N LEU A 79 9.12 -2.88 12.28
CA LEU A 79 7.69 -2.58 12.18
C LEU A 79 7.08 -3.07 10.85
N CYS A 80 7.87 -3.10 9.78
CA CYS A 80 7.40 -3.44 8.43
C CYS A 80 6.90 -4.88 8.31
N PRO A 81 7.62 -5.93 8.76
CA PRO A 81 7.13 -7.31 8.72
C PRO A 81 5.85 -7.53 9.52
N ARG A 82 5.72 -6.86 10.69
CA ARG A 82 4.55 -6.96 11.56
C ARG A 82 3.31 -6.42 10.86
N ASP A 83 3.41 -5.22 10.31
CA ASP A 83 2.32 -4.59 9.57
C ASP A 83 2.00 -5.34 8.26
N ALA A 84 3.00 -5.86 7.56
CA ALA A 84 2.79 -6.69 6.37
C ALA A 84 2.02 -7.98 6.68
N ALA A 85 2.26 -8.61 7.84
CA ALA A 85 1.54 -9.81 8.26
C ALA A 85 0.05 -9.51 8.49
N ILE A 86 -0.27 -8.40 9.17
CA ILE A 86 -1.66 -7.94 9.39
C ILE A 86 -2.34 -7.62 8.06
N LYS A 87 -1.68 -6.83 7.21
CA LYS A 87 -2.22 -6.47 5.88
C LYS A 87 -2.47 -7.68 5.00
N ARG A 88 -1.64 -8.72 5.08
CA ARG A 88 -1.86 -9.97 4.34
C ARG A 88 -3.15 -10.66 4.78
N GLN A 89 -3.45 -10.66 6.07
CA GLN A 89 -4.69 -11.25 6.58
C GLN A 89 -5.91 -10.48 6.09
N ILE A 90 -5.83 -9.15 5.98
CA ILE A 90 -6.94 -8.30 5.53
C ILE A 90 -7.13 -8.34 4.01
N LEU A 91 -6.06 -8.18 3.24
CA LEU A 91 -6.13 -8.03 1.77
C LEU A 91 -6.47 -9.33 1.03
N TYR A 92 -6.17 -10.48 1.64
CA TYR A 92 -6.36 -11.78 1.02
C TYR A 92 -7.49 -12.59 1.66
N VAL A 93 -8.36 -11.98 2.48
CA VAL A 93 -9.59 -12.63 2.94
C VAL A 93 -10.40 -13.07 1.72
N GLY A 94 -10.77 -14.35 1.66
CA GLY A 94 -11.54 -14.92 0.55
C GLY A 94 -10.75 -15.21 -0.73
N ALA A 95 -9.44 -14.94 -0.75
CA ALA A 95 -8.58 -15.35 -1.86
C ALA A 95 -8.21 -16.84 -1.71
N GLU A 96 -9.10 -17.73 -2.14
CA GLU A 96 -8.78 -19.16 -2.24
C GLU A 96 -7.89 -19.44 -3.46
N GLY A 97 -6.75 -20.11 -3.23
CA GLY A 97 -6.11 -20.99 -4.21
C GLY A 97 -5.88 -20.44 -5.61
N LYS A 98 -4.87 -19.58 -5.77
CA LYS A 98 -3.84 -19.58 -6.84
C LYS A 98 -2.99 -18.34 -6.60
N ILE A 99 -1.79 -18.55 -6.03
CA ILE A 99 -0.73 -17.53 -6.08
C ILE A 99 -0.62 -17.16 -7.56
N GLY A 100 -1.06 -15.94 -7.91
CA GLY A 100 -1.09 -15.50 -9.30
C GLY A 100 0.27 -15.79 -9.90
N LYS A 101 0.31 -16.61 -10.96
CA LYS A 101 1.54 -16.79 -11.73
C LYS A 101 1.95 -15.38 -12.10
N ARG A 102 3.06 -14.88 -11.53
CA ARG A 102 3.71 -13.69 -12.06
C ARG A 102 3.87 -14.00 -13.55
N HIS A 103 3.20 -13.26 -14.42
CA HIS A 103 3.44 -13.38 -15.84
C HIS A 103 4.92 -13.05 -16.02
N ALA A 104 5.76 -14.07 -16.10
CA ALA A 104 7.09 -13.94 -16.62
C ALA A 104 6.86 -13.42 -18.03
N ALA A 105 7.21 -12.16 -18.27
CA ALA A 105 7.27 -11.61 -19.61
C ALA A 105 8.30 -12.46 -20.35
N THR A 106 7.84 -13.53 -20.99
CA THR A 106 8.60 -14.23 -22.01
C THR A 106 8.79 -13.22 -23.12
N HIS A 107 9.92 -12.52 -23.07
CA HIS A 107 10.48 -11.85 -24.23
C HIS A 107 10.87 -12.97 -25.19
N GLY A 108 9.90 -13.40 -26.00
CA GLY A 108 10.17 -14.17 -27.19
C GLY A 108 10.90 -13.25 -28.15
N ALA A 109 12.19 -13.52 -28.34
CA ALA A 109 12.87 -13.18 -29.57
C ALA A 109 12.02 -13.73 -30.73
N TYR A 110 11.63 -12.85 -31.65
CA TYR A 110 11.72 -12.92 -33.11
C TYR A 110 10.89 -11.77 -33.70
#